data_AF-A0A8S0ZSC7-F1
#
_entry.id   AF-A0A8S0ZSC7-F1
#
_cell.length_a   1.000
_cell.length_b   1.000
_cell.length_c   1.000
_cell.angle_alpha   90.00
_cell.angle_beta   90.00
_cell.angle_gamma   90.00
#
_symmetry.space_group_name_H-M   'P 1'
#
loop_
_entity.id
_entity.type
_entity.pdbx_description
1 polymer ?
#
loop_
_entity_poly.entity_id
_entity_poly.type
_entity_poly.pdbx_seq_one_letter_code
_entity_poly.pdbx_strand_id
1 'polypeptide(L)'
;MTACNVEVIKSVGRYYNAPVGTVCYNTEKVLTTVLNKQNVEGFASIVLKLVTNAGIILSQEQMLLSYQWLEHIAMYANQAAVNPMFAKSFLKDINKALEINTYLTGQSLTVTDIAAYYVLYPLIERLSITECESLIHLCRWTRHIQAQPKVCNKRAPIQLNTLNLSILAPTIH
;
A
#
# COMPACT_ATOMS: atom_id res chain seq x y z
N MET A 1 9.36 12.60 -6.88
CA MET A 1 8.13 12.57 -6.05
C MET A 1 8.34 11.55 -4.96
N THR A 2 8.08 11.92 -3.70
CA THR A 2 8.19 10.99 -2.57
C THR A 2 7.02 10.01 -2.60
N ALA A 3 7.28 8.70 -2.49
CA ALA A 3 6.28 7.65 -2.57
C ALA A 3 5.37 7.63 -1.32
N CYS A 4 5.97 7.75 -0.14
CA CYS A 4 5.27 8.02 1.12
C CYS A 4 5.07 9.53 1.28
N ASN A 5 3.90 10.03 0.90
CA ASN A 5 3.58 11.45 0.87
C ASN A 5 2.26 11.78 1.58
N VAL A 6 1.95 13.08 1.62
CA VAL A 6 0.74 13.63 2.24
C VAL A 6 -0.54 13.06 1.62
N GLU A 7 -0.56 12.83 0.30
CA GLU A 7 -1.70 12.29 -0.43
C GLU A 7 -2.04 10.86 0.01
N VAL A 8 -1.02 10.03 0.25
CA VAL A 8 -1.20 8.67 0.79
C VAL A 8 -1.85 8.72 2.17
N ILE A 9 -1.31 9.53 3.08
CA ILE A 9 -1.87 9.66 4.45
C ILE A 9 -3.32 10.15 4.40
N LYS A 10 -3.62 11.16 3.57
CA LYS A 10 -4.99 11.64 3.35
C LYS A 10 -5.92 10.57 2.76
N SER A 11 -5.40 9.64 1.97
CA SER A 11 -6.18 8.55 1.37
C SER A 11 -6.47 7.45 2.38
N VAL A 12 -5.48 7.10 3.22
CA VAL A 12 -5.66 6.20 4.36
C VAL A 12 -6.69 6.75 5.35
N GLY A 13 -6.56 8.01 5.77
CA GLY A 13 -7.52 8.61 6.71
C GLY A 13 -8.95 8.62 6.17
N ARG A 14 -9.14 8.87 4.88
CA ARG A 14 -10.48 8.80 4.25
C ARG A 14 -11.04 7.39 4.20
N TYR A 15 -10.20 6.38 3.97
CA TYR A 15 -10.64 4.99 4.00
C TYR A 15 -11.23 4.62 5.37
N TYR A 16 -10.54 5.01 6.44
CA TYR A 16 -10.93 4.75 7.83
C TYR A 16 -11.88 5.79 8.44
N ASN A 17 -12.33 6.79 7.68
CA ASN A 17 -13.08 7.93 8.19
C ASN A 17 -12.40 8.63 9.39
N ALA A 18 -11.06 8.63 9.43
CA ALA A 18 -10.24 9.18 10.50
C ALA A 18 -9.81 10.63 10.19
N PRO A 19 -9.89 11.56 11.14
CA PRO A 19 -9.39 12.92 10.96
C PRO A 19 -7.86 12.90 10.91
N VAL A 20 -7.30 13.36 9.79
CA VAL A 20 -5.86 13.31 9.54
C VAL A 20 -5.09 14.51 10.08
N GLY A 21 -5.81 15.62 10.36
CA GLY A 21 -5.20 16.89 10.71
C GLY A 21 -4.41 17.50 9.55
N THR A 22 -3.63 18.54 9.86
CA THR A 22 -2.71 19.18 8.92
C THR A 22 -1.43 18.35 8.84
N VAL A 23 -1.22 17.68 7.72
CA VAL A 23 0.02 16.95 7.43
C VAL A 23 0.97 17.85 6.65
N CYS A 24 2.19 18.00 7.15
CA CYS A 24 3.25 18.78 6.52
C CYS A 24 4.59 18.05 6.63
N TYR A 25 5.64 18.67 6.08
CA TYR A 25 7.02 18.23 6.27
C TYR A 25 7.69 19.15 7.30
N ASN A 26 8.40 18.57 8.27
CA ASN A 26 9.22 19.34 9.20
C ASN A 26 10.52 19.83 8.54
N THR A 27 11.39 20.49 9.32
CA THR A 27 12.69 21.02 8.85
C THR A 27 13.62 19.94 8.28
N GLU A 28 13.47 18.70 8.74
CA GLU A 28 14.26 17.54 8.30
C GLU A 28 13.61 16.79 7.12
N LYS A 29 12.53 17.35 6.55
CA LYS A 29 11.72 16.73 5.49
C LYS A 29 11.07 15.40 5.91
N VAL A 30 10.82 15.23 7.20
CA VAL A 30 10.03 14.12 7.75
C VAL A 30 8.56 14.52 7.74
N LEU A 31 7.67 13.58 7.41
CA LEU A 31 6.23 13.80 7.49
C LEU A 31 5.81 13.96 8.95
N THR A 32 5.08 15.04 9.24
CA THR A 32 4.59 15.37 10.59
C THR A 32 3.12 15.76 10.53
N THR A 33 2.36 15.36 11.55
CA THR A 33 0.97 15.84 11.77
C THR A 33 0.69 15.97 13.27
N VAL A 34 -0.38 16.70 13.58
CA VAL A 34 -0.91 16.81 14.94
C VAL A 34 -2.17 15.95 15.04
N LEU A 35 -2.09 14.89 15.83
CA LEU A 35 -3.20 13.97 16.08
C LEU A 35 -3.49 13.95 17.59
N ASN A 36 -4.72 14.25 17.98
CA ASN A 36 -5.13 14.31 19.40
C ASN A 36 -4.20 15.19 20.28
N LYS A 37 -3.82 16.37 19.76
CA LYS A 37 -2.89 17.32 20.42
C LYS A 37 -1.47 16.78 20.62
N GLN A 38 -1.11 15.67 19.99
CA GLN A 38 0.24 15.11 20.00
C GLN A 38 0.86 15.30 18.62
N ASN A 39 2.13 15.73 18.60
CA ASN A 39 2.94 15.73 17.40
C ASN A 39 3.34 14.28 17.09
N VAL A 40 3.06 13.84 15.87
CA VAL A 40 3.41 12.51 15.38
C VAL A 40 4.21 12.67 14.11
N GLU A 41 5.38 12.04 14.07
CA GLU A 41 6.34 12.14 12.98
C GLU A 41 6.64 10.77 12.38
N GLY A 42 6.93 10.74 11.09
CA GLY A 42 7.24 9.53 10.34
C GLY A 42 5.99 8.88 9.73
N PHE A 43 6.15 8.32 8.55
CA PHE A 43 5.05 7.75 7.78
C PHE A 43 4.34 6.61 8.54
N ALA A 44 5.10 5.63 9.06
CA ALA A 44 4.52 4.48 9.75
C ALA A 44 3.77 4.89 11.03
N SER A 45 4.40 5.74 11.86
CA SER A 45 3.82 6.25 13.10
C SER A 45 2.50 6.99 12.85
N ILE A 46 2.46 7.85 11.83
CA ILE A 46 1.24 8.59 11.48
C ILE A 46 0.14 7.62 11.04
N VAL A 47 0.45 6.69 10.14
CA VAL A 47 -0.52 5.71 9.62
C VAL A 47 -1.11 4.84 10.74
N LEU A 48 -0.27 4.33 11.64
CA LEU A 48 -0.72 3.54 12.78
C LEU A 48 -1.56 4.36 13.77
N LYS A 49 -1.12 5.59 14.09
CA LYS A 49 -1.86 6.46 15.01
C LYS A 49 -3.24 6.84 14.47
N LEU A 50 -3.40 7.00 13.16
CA LEU A 50 -4.70 7.30 12.55
C LEU A 50 -5.73 6.22 12.84
N VAL A 51 -5.36 4.95 12.72
CA VAL A 51 -6.31 3.84 12.97
C VAL A 51 -6.57 3.62 14.45
N THR A 52 -5.57 3.80 15.31
CA THR A 52 -5.78 3.78 16.77
C THR A 52 -6.76 4.89 17.19
N ASN A 53 -6.62 6.09 16.62
CA ASN A 53 -7.52 7.21 16.90
C ASN A 53 -8.93 7.01 16.32
N ALA A 54 -9.07 6.21 15.26
CA ALA A 54 -10.36 5.80 14.72
C ALA A 54 -11.05 4.69 15.54
N GLY A 55 -10.45 4.24 16.65
CA GLY A 55 -10.98 3.19 17.50
C GLY A 55 -10.71 1.77 17.00
N ILE A 56 -9.82 1.61 16.02
CA ILE A 56 -9.47 0.29 15.46
C ILE A 56 -8.39 -0.31 16.35
N ILE A 57 -8.70 -1.48 16.91
CA ILE A 57 -7.79 -2.22 17.79
C ILE A 57 -7.08 -3.27 16.94
N LEU A 58 -5.76 -3.17 16.86
CA LEU A 58 -4.89 -4.18 16.26
C LEU A 58 -4.34 -5.09 17.36
N SER A 59 -4.16 -6.38 17.07
CA SER A 59 -3.37 -7.25 17.97
C SER A 59 -1.92 -6.77 18.04
N GLN A 60 -1.19 -7.14 19.09
CA GLN A 60 0.22 -6.77 19.22
C GLN A 60 1.05 -7.26 18.02
N GLU A 61 0.79 -8.48 17.56
CA GLU A 61 1.42 -9.04 16.36
C GLU A 61 1.10 -8.22 15.11
N GLN A 62 -0.18 -7.90 14.88
CA GLN A 62 -0.60 -7.07 13.75
C GLN A 62 0.04 -5.69 13.79
N MET A 63 0.16 -5.09 14.98
CA MET A 63 0.77 -3.78 15.16
C MET A 63 2.27 -3.81 14.81
N LEU A 64 3.00 -4.82 15.27
CA LEU A 64 4.43 -4.97 14.99
C LEU A 64 4.69 -5.27 13.51
N LEU A 65 3.93 -6.20 12.92
CA LEU A 65 4.02 -6.49 11.48
C LEU A 65 3.65 -5.27 10.64
N SER A 66 2.64 -4.51 11.06
CA SER A 66 2.26 -3.27 10.37
C SER A 66 3.38 -2.24 10.40
N TYR A 67 3.99 -2.03 11.57
CA TYR A 67 5.13 -1.14 11.71
C TYR A 67 6.30 -1.56 10.81
N GLN A 68 6.66 -2.84 10.84
CA GLN A 68 7.74 -3.39 10.02
C GLN A 68 7.50 -3.15 8.52
N TRP A 69 6.31 -3.46 8.02
CA TRP A 69 5.99 -3.27 6.60
C TRP A 69 5.93 -1.80 6.19
N LEU A 70 5.35 -0.95 7.02
CA LEU A 70 5.25 0.48 6.74
C LEU A 70 6.65 1.13 6.71
N GLU A 71 7.55 0.75 7.62
CA GLU A 71 8.94 1.21 7.60
C GLU A 71 9.71 0.69 6.39
N HIS A 72 9.58 -0.61 6.08
CA HIS A 72 10.21 -1.21 4.90
C HIS A 72 9.78 -0.48 3.61
N ILE A 73 8.49 -0.21 3.46
CA ILE A 73 7.96 0.52 2.31
C ILE A 73 8.44 1.98 2.32
N ALA A 74 8.40 2.67 3.46
CA ALA A 74 8.86 4.06 3.55
C ALA A 74 10.34 4.22 3.20
N MET A 75 11.17 3.26 3.60
CA MET A 75 12.60 3.25 3.33
C MET A 75 12.92 3.03 1.85
N TYR A 76 12.24 2.11 1.18
CA TYR A 76 12.63 1.65 -0.16
C TYR A 76 11.77 2.18 -1.32
N ALA A 77 10.54 2.62 -1.09
CA ALA A 77 9.63 3.00 -2.17
C ALA A 77 10.13 4.20 -3.01
N ASN A 78 10.84 5.15 -2.39
CA ASN A 78 11.45 6.28 -3.11
C ASN A 78 12.54 5.81 -4.10
N GLN A 79 13.39 4.88 -3.67
CA GLN A 79 14.43 4.31 -4.51
C GLN A 79 13.83 3.46 -5.64
N ALA A 80 12.79 2.68 -5.34
CA ALA A 80 12.04 1.92 -6.34
C ALA A 80 11.37 2.84 -7.39
N ALA A 81 10.89 4.02 -7.00
CA ALA A 81 10.28 4.96 -7.94
C ALA A 81 11.26 5.53 -8.98
N VAL A 82 12.56 5.56 -8.68
CA VAL A 82 13.60 6.15 -9.56
C VAL A 82 14.48 5.11 -10.25
N ASN A 83 14.54 3.88 -9.74
CA ASN A 83 15.39 2.81 -10.27
C ASN A 83 14.53 1.56 -10.62
N PRO A 84 14.25 1.30 -11.91
CA PRO A 84 13.45 0.16 -12.33
C PRO A 84 14.00 -1.22 -11.93
N MET A 85 15.33 -1.39 -11.95
CA MET A 85 15.96 -2.65 -11.56
C MET A 85 15.76 -2.91 -10.07
N PHE A 86 15.93 -1.88 -9.24
CA PHE A 86 15.64 -1.95 -7.81
C PHE A 86 14.15 -2.15 -7.56
N ALA A 87 13.27 -1.46 -8.30
CA ALA A 87 11.82 -1.64 -8.20
C ALA A 87 11.42 -3.10 -8.42
N LYS A 88 12.01 -3.77 -9.42
CA LYS A 88 11.76 -5.18 -9.70
C LYS A 88 12.16 -6.08 -8.52
N SER A 89 13.31 -5.84 -7.90
CA SER A 89 13.72 -6.60 -6.71
C SER A 89 12.78 -6.34 -5.53
N PHE A 90 12.51 -5.07 -5.26
CA PHE A 90 11.62 -4.65 -4.18
C PHE A 90 10.21 -5.24 -4.29
N LEU A 91 9.63 -5.25 -5.50
CA LEU A 91 8.32 -5.86 -5.74
C LEU A 91 8.36 -7.40 -5.67
N LYS A 92 9.49 -8.03 -6.03
CA LYS A 92 9.68 -9.49 -5.87
C LYS A 92 9.68 -9.90 -4.40
N ASP A 93 10.30 -9.11 -3.52
CA ASP A 93 10.33 -9.39 -2.09
C ASP A 93 8.93 -9.31 -1.48
N ILE A 94 8.15 -8.29 -1.88
CA ILE A 94 6.74 -8.16 -1.48
C ILE A 94 5.91 -9.33 -2.03
N ASN A 95 6.11 -9.70 -3.30
CA ASN A 95 5.43 -10.85 -3.90
C ASN A 95 5.74 -12.16 -3.16
N LYS A 96 7.00 -12.35 -2.74
CA LYS A 96 7.41 -13.53 -1.95
C LYS A 96 6.72 -13.57 -0.61
N ALA A 97 6.60 -12.43 0.09
CA ALA A 97 5.86 -12.36 1.34
C ALA A 97 4.36 -12.66 1.18
N LEU A 98 3.77 -12.25 0.05
CA LEU A 98 2.36 -12.51 -0.29
C LEU A 98 2.10 -13.93 -0.82
N GLU A 99 3.14 -14.73 -1.07
CA GLU A 99 2.97 -16.12 -1.50
C GLU A 99 2.19 -16.94 -0.47
N ILE A 100 2.55 -16.79 0.80
CA ILE A 100 1.95 -17.53 1.92
C ILE A 100 0.89 -16.72 2.71
N ASN A 101 0.74 -15.43 2.41
CA ASN A 101 -0.17 -14.53 3.13
C ASN A 101 -1.21 -13.91 2.19
N THR A 102 -2.44 -13.75 2.67
CA THR A 102 -3.49 -13.04 1.93
C THR A 102 -3.21 -11.55 1.86
N TYR A 103 -2.66 -11.00 2.95
CA TYR A 103 -2.34 -9.59 3.19
C TYR A 103 -0.91 -9.47 3.73
N LEU A 104 -0.33 -8.26 3.75
CA LEU A 104 1.03 -8.05 4.23
C LEU A 104 1.22 -8.47 5.70
N THR A 105 0.16 -8.30 6.49
CA THR A 105 0.14 -8.63 7.93
C THR A 105 -0.53 -9.98 8.21
N GLY A 106 -0.49 -10.92 7.26
CA GLY A 106 -1.06 -12.27 7.42
C GLY A 106 -2.42 -12.43 6.74
N GLN A 107 -3.43 -12.88 7.49
CA GLN A 107 -4.74 -13.27 6.92
C GLN A 107 -5.86 -12.26 7.13
N SER A 108 -5.56 -11.10 7.72
CA SER A 108 -6.54 -10.02 7.93
C SER A 108 -6.08 -8.74 7.24
N LEU A 109 -7.03 -8.04 6.62
CA LEU A 109 -6.80 -6.73 6.04
C LEU A 109 -6.46 -5.74 7.16
N THR A 110 -5.35 -5.03 7.03
CA THR A 110 -4.98 -3.97 7.98
C THR A 110 -4.71 -2.65 7.27
N VAL A 111 -4.45 -1.61 8.07
CA VAL A 111 -4.04 -0.28 7.58
C VAL A 111 -2.81 -0.36 6.68
N THR A 112 -1.96 -1.34 6.93
CA THR A 112 -0.72 -1.59 6.19
C THR A 112 -1.03 -1.88 4.74
N ASP A 113 -2.01 -2.72 4.43
CA ASP A 113 -2.35 -3.05 3.04
C ASP A 113 -2.90 -1.84 2.29
N ILE A 114 -3.76 -1.06 2.95
CA ILE A 114 -4.34 0.16 2.37
C ILE A 114 -3.26 1.20 2.10
N ALA A 115 -2.36 1.43 3.05
CA ALA A 115 -1.25 2.36 2.91
C ALA A 115 -0.27 1.88 1.84
N ALA A 116 0.14 0.62 1.89
CA ALA A 116 1.03 -0.01 0.92
C ALA A 116 0.46 0.09 -0.50
N TYR A 117 -0.83 -0.18 -0.70
CA TYR A 117 -1.45 -0.08 -2.02
C TYR A 117 -1.29 1.31 -2.62
N TYR A 118 -1.59 2.38 -1.86
CA TYR A 118 -1.43 3.74 -2.37
C TYR A 118 0.03 4.11 -2.66
N VAL A 119 0.98 3.63 -1.85
CA VAL A 119 2.43 3.86 -2.08
C VAL A 119 2.93 3.11 -3.30
N LEU A 120 2.54 1.84 -3.44
CA LEU A 120 3.01 0.93 -4.50
C LEU A 120 2.27 1.14 -5.82
N TYR A 121 1.10 1.79 -5.82
CA TYR A 121 0.28 2.03 -7.01
C TYR A 121 1.10 2.49 -8.23
N PRO A 122 1.96 3.52 -8.16
CA PRO A 122 2.68 4.01 -9.33
C PRO A 122 3.75 3.04 -9.84
N LEU A 123 4.20 2.10 -9.01
CA LEU A 123 5.14 1.04 -9.40
C LEU A 123 4.40 -0.09 -10.09
N ILE A 124 3.26 -0.50 -9.52
CA ILE A 124 2.44 -1.60 -10.02
C ILE A 124 1.79 -1.24 -11.37
N GLU A 125 1.33 0.00 -11.53
CA GLU A 125 0.72 0.50 -12.78
C GLU A 125 1.68 0.44 -13.98
N ARG A 126 2.99 0.45 -13.74
CA ARG A 126 4.02 0.41 -14.79
C ARG A 126 4.45 -1.00 -15.19
N LEU A 127 3.94 -2.02 -14.50
CA LEU A 127 4.32 -3.40 -14.79
C LEU A 127 3.82 -3.82 -16.16
N SER A 128 4.71 -4.45 -16.93
CA SER A 128 4.33 -5.16 -18.15
C SER A 128 3.52 -6.42 -17.83
N ILE A 129 2.87 -6.99 -18.85
CA ILE A 129 2.11 -8.26 -18.73
C ILE A 129 3.03 -9.37 -18.21
N THR A 130 4.23 -9.51 -18.77
CA THR A 130 5.22 -10.51 -18.35
C THR A 130 5.69 -10.30 -16.91
N GLU A 131 5.82 -9.05 -16.46
CA GLU A 131 6.17 -8.78 -15.06
C GLU A 131 5.00 -9.10 -14.13
N CYS A 132 3.77 -8.80 -14.51
CA CYS A 132 2.57 -9.20 -13.77
C CYS A 132 2.50 -10.73 -13.58
N GLU A 133 2.87 -11.51 -14.61
CA GLU A 133 2.96 -12.97 -14.53
C GLU A 133 4.05 -13.45 -13.58
N SER A 134 5.18 -12.73 -13.49
CA SER A 134 6.23 -13.06 -12.52
C SER A 134 5.89 -12.64 -11.08
N LEU A 135 4.86 -11.79 -10.91
CA LEU A 135 4.45 -11.17 -9.64
C LEU A 135 2.97 -11.48 -9.33
N ILE A 136 2.56 -12.74 -9.50
CA ILE A 136 1.15 -13.16 -9.38
C ILE A 136 0.54 -12.86 -8.01
N HIS A 137 1.30 -12.99 -6.91
CA HIS A 137 0.78 -12.80 -5.56
C HIS A 137 0.58 -11.32 -5.25
N LEU A 138 1.49 -10.47 -5.74
CA LEU A 138 1.33 -9.02 -5.71
C LEU A 138 0.11 -8.60 -6.54
N CYS A 139 -0.06 -9.15 -7.75
CA CYS A 139 -1.22 -8.85 -8.59
C CYS A 139 -2.53 -9.29 -7.93
N ARG A 140 -2.58 -10.51 -7.37
CA ARG A 140 -3.71 -11.03 -6.60
C ARG A 140 -4.06 -10.09 -5.44
N TRP A 141 -3.08 -9.74 -4.62
CA TRP A 141 -3.26 -8.82 -3.50
C TRP A 141 -3.77 -7.45 -3.98
N THR A 142 -3.19 -6.90 -5.04
CA THR A 142 -3.60 -5.60 -5.60
C THR A 142 -5.07 -5.62 -6.02
N ARG A 143 -5.51 -6.65 -6.76
CA ARG A 143 -6.94 -6.81 -7.11
C ARG A 143 -7.82 -6.87 -5.88
N HIS A 144 -7.38 -7.59 -4.86
CA HIS A 144 -8.13 -7.74 -3.62
C HIS A 144 -8.28 -6.42 -2.84
N ILE A 145 -7.21 -5.60 -2.79
CA ILE A 145 -7.26 -4.27 -2.18
C ILE A 145 -8.11 -3.31 -3.01
N GLN A 146 -8.02 -3.35 -4.34
CA GLN A 146 -8.84 -2.53 -5.23
C GLN A 146 -10.35 -2.80 -5.10
N ALA A 147 -10.72 -4.05 -4.77
CA ALA A 147 -12.09 -4.46 -4.53
C ALA A 147 -12.65 -3.97 -3.18
N GLN A 148 -11.80 -3.49 -2.27
CA GLN A 148 -12.26 -2.97 -0.98
C GLN A 148 -13.03 -1.65 -1.17
N PRO A 149 -14.13 -1.45 -0.42
CA PRO A 149 -14.89 -0.21 -0.48
C PRO A 149 -13.99 1.00 -0.23
N LYS A 150 -14.21 2.09 -0.97
CA LYS A 150 -13.51 3.38 -0.84
C LYS A 150 -12.06 3.43 -1.32
N VAL A 151 -11.41 2.31 -1.65
CA VAL A 151 -10.00 2.31 -2.12
C VAL A 151 -9.85 3.02 -3.47
N CYS A 152 -10.70 2.69 -4.44
CA CYS A 152 -10.63 3.26 -5.79
C CYS A 152 -11.45 4.55 -5.98
N ASN A 153 -11.80 5.27 -4.91
CA ASN A 153 -12.67 6.46 -5.01
C ASN A 153 -12.04 7.64 -5.77
N LYS A 154 -10.71 7.78 -5.76
CA LYS A 154 -10.01 8.89 -6.42
C LYS A 154 -9.13 8.48 -7.60
N ARG A 155 -8.71 7.22 -7.65
CA ARG A 155 -7.87 6.69 -8.72
C ARG A 155 -8.57 5.48 -9.31
N ALA A 156 -8.52 5.39 -10.63
CA ALA A 156 -9.03 4.25 -11.34
C ALA A 156 -8.33 2.96 -10.84
N PRO A 157 -9.05 1.83 -10.80
CA PRO A 157 -8.41 0.56 -10.55
C PRO A 157 -7.31 0.30 -11.59
N ILE A 158 -6.14 -0.15 -11.13
CA ILE A 158 -5.07 -0.68 -12.00
C ILE A 158 -5.65 -1.85 -12.80
N GLN A 159 -5.50 -1.77 -14.12
CA GLN A 159 -5.85 -2.85 -15.04
C GLN A 159 -4.71 -3.85 -15.08
N LEU A 160 -4.82 -4.90 -14.26
CA LEU A 160 -3.84 -5.98 -14.25
C LEU A 160 -4.21 -6.98 -15.34
N ASN A 161 -3.60 -6.82 -16.51
CA ASN A 161 -3.73 -7.75 -17.63
C ASN A 161 -2.82 -8.96 -17.38
N THR A 162 -3.32 -9.95 -16.64
CA THR A 162 -2.74 -11.30 -16.68
C THR A 162 -3.33 -12.02 -17.89
N LEU A 163 -2.55 -12.87 -18.57
CA LEU A 163 -3.09 -13.77 -19.59
C LEU A 163 -4.16 -14.68 -18.94
N ASN A 164 -5.41 -14.23 -18.95
CA ASN A 164 -6.54 -15.07 -18.59
C ASN A 164 -6.79 -15.99 -19.78
N LEU A 165 -6.87 -17.29 -19.51
CA LEU A 165 -7.24 -18.32 -20.50
C LEU A 165 -8.58 -18.03 -21.18
N SER A 166 -9.40 -17.11 -20.66
CA SER A 166 -10.62 -16.62 -21.31
C SER A 166 -10.36 -15.86 -22.62
N ILE A 167 -9.16 -15.32 -22.85
CA ILE A 167 -8.76 -14.72 -24.14
C ILE A 167 -8.53 -15.81 -25.19
N LEU A 168 -8.24 -17.04 -24.76
CA LEU A 168 -8.07 -18.23 -25.60
C LEU A 168 -9.33 -19.12 -25.62
N ALA A 169 -10.37 -18.76 -24.88
CA ALA A 169 -11.63 -19.49 -24.94
C ALA A 169 -12.28 -19.20 -26.30
N PRO A 170 -12.54 -20.22 -27.14
CA PRO A 170 -13.25 -20.00 -28.38
C PRO A 170 -14.63 -19.42 -28.06
N THR A 171 -15.02 -18.38 -28.79
CA THR A 171 -16.38 -17.84 -28.76
C THR A 171 -17.33 -18.98 -29.06
N ILE A 172 -18.23 -19.29 -28.12
CA ILE A 172 -19.31 -20.25 -28.34
C ILE A 172 -20.19 -19.64 -29.44
N HIS A 173 -20.17 -20.26 -30.61
CA HIS A 173 -20.98 -19.88 -31.77
C HIS A 173 -22.46 -20.21 -31.54
#